data_AF-A0A2S6VIZ1-F1
#
_entry.id   AF-A0A2S6VIZ1-F1
#
_cell.length_a   1.000
_cell.length_b   1.000
_cell.length_c   1.000
_cell.angle_alpha   90.00
_cell.angle_beta   90.00
_cell.angle_gamma   90.00
#
_symmetry.space_group_name_H-M   'P 1'
#
loop_
_entity.id
_entity.type
_entity.pdbx_description
1 polymer ?
#
loop_
_entity_poly.entity_id
_entity_poly.type
_entity_poly.pdbx_seq_one_letter_code
_entity_poly.pdbx_strand_id
1 'polypeptide(L)'
;MKSAWRQKFFIFVLVAIATLLLAINQHTLSASAKLTTEVAQASKLPELQGHPLPANLVQWQDQSNSGDYFSEIKPTEVGYLIWSQLPIKVYIQQPRLETHNANRLRSWANEVWQAIQEWGVYLPLQVVEQPDIADIKILRSSPPLRIAPNEKFPRARSAETTYELYVNSERILSHRCSILLSPNQTGKYLQAAARHEFGHALGIWGHSPNPNDALYFSQVRNPPSISARDVNTLKRVYQQPTRLGWLLPGDKFESR
;
A
#
# COMPACT_ATOMS: atom_id res chain seq x y z
N MET A 1 31.04 -44.80 3.42
CA MET A 1 29.83 -44.93 2.58
C MET A 1 28.60 -44.13 3.07
N LYS A 2 28.42 -43.82 4.37
CA LYS A 2 27.25 -43.05 4.87
C LYS A 2 27.28 -41.53 4.63
N SER A 3 28.46 -40.93 4.39
CA SER A 3 28.60 -39.47 4.22
C SER A 3 28.23 -38.98 2.81
N ALA A 4 28.56 -39.75 1.77
CA ALA A 4 28.23 -39.41 0.38
C ALA A 4 26.72 -39.41 0.10
N TRP A 5 25.95 -40.25 0.81
CA TRP A 5 24.49 -40.32 0.66
C TRP A 5 23.79 -39.12 1.31
N ARG A 6 24.28 -38.68 2.48
CA ARG A 6 23.81 -37.44 3.14
C ARG A 6 24.10 -36.20 2.30
N GLN A 7 25.30 -36.10 1.73
CA GLN A 7 25.67 -34.96 0.90
C GLN A 7 24.84 -34.88 -0.39
N LYS A 8 24.58 -36.02 -1.05
CA LYS A 8 23.68 -36.09 -2.21
C LYS A 8 22.23 -35.73 -1.86
N PHE A 9 21.73 -36.13 -0.69
CA PHE A 9 20.40 -35.78 -0.20
C PHE A 9 20.27 -34.27 0.09
N PHE A 10 21.26 -33.65 0.74
CA PHE A 10 21.27 -32.20 0.99
C PHE A 10 21.30 -31.36 -0.30
N ILE A 11 22.06 -31.79 -1.31
CA ILE A 11 22.10 -31.12 -2.62
C ILE A 11 20.72 -31.22 -3.31
N PHE A 12 20.06 -32.38 -3.25
CA PHE A 12 18.74 -32.57 -3.87
C PHE A 12 17.66 -31.69 -3.21
N VAL A 13 17.68 -31.54 -1.89
CA VAL A 13 16.75 -30.67 -1.15
C VAL A 13 17.00 -29.19 -1.46
N LEU A 14 18.26 -28.76 -1.56
CA LEU A 14 18.60 -27.38 -1.93
C LEU A 14 18.17 -27.05 -3.37
N VAL A 15 18.35 -27.98 -4.31
CA VAL A 15 17.87 -27.82 -5.70
C VAL A 15 16.34 -27.76 -5.72
N ALA A 16 15.64 -28.62 -4.98
CA ALA A 16 14.17 -28.61 -4.90
C ALA A 16 13.62 -27.29 -4.32
N ILE A 17 14.25 -26.76 -3.26
CA ILE A 17 13.89 -25.46 -2.68
C ILE A 17 14.19 -24.32 -3.65
N ALA A 18 15.34 -24.35 -4.34
CA ALA A 18 15.67 -23.35 -5.36
C ALA A 18 14.69 -23.39 -6.54
N THR A 19 14.27 -24.57 -7.00
CA THR A 19 13.26 -24.70 -8.06
C THR A 19 11.89 -24.25 -7.60
N LEU A 20 11.52 -24.49 -6.35
CA LEU A 20 10.24 -24.03 -5.78
C LEU A 20 10.24 -22.51 -5.62
N LEU A 21 11.35 -21.91 -5.16
CA LEU A 21 11.52 -20.45 -5.07
C LEU A 21 11.54 -19.79 -6.45
N LEU A 22 12.17 -20.42 -7.46
CA LEU A 22 12.09 -19.97 -8.84
C LEU A 22 10.67 -20.06 -9.40
N ALA A 23 9.95 -21.17 -9.14
CA ALA A 23 8.58 -21.36 -9.61
C ALA A 23 7.61 -20.36 -8.97
N ILE A 24 7.77 -20.07 -7.67
CA ILE A 24 6.97 -19.04 -6.97
C ILE A 24 7.25 -17.65 -7.55
N ASN A 25 8.52 -17.31 -7.80
CA ASN A 25 8.89 -16.03 -8.42
C ASN A 25 8.39 -15.91 -9.87
N GLN A 26 8.44 -17.00 -10.65
CA GLN A 26 7.92 -17.02 -12.01
C GLN A 26 6.38 -16.89 -12.02
N HIS A 27 5.68 -17.52 -11.09
CA HIS A 27 4.22 -17.39 -10.96
C HIS A 27 3.79 -15.98 -10.53
N THR A 28 4.48 -15.36 -9.57
CA THR A 28 4.15 -14.01 -9.11
C THR A 28 4.45 -12.95 -10.17
N LEU A 29 5.58 -13.05 -10.88
CA LEU A 29 5.90 -12.19 -12.02
C LEU A 29 4.90 -12.38 -13.16
N SER A 30 4.51 -13.61 -13.47
CA SER A 30 3.53 -13.91 -14.53
C SER A 30 2.13 -13.40 -14.18
N ALA A 31 1.72 -13.48 -12.91
CA ALA A 31 0.43 -12.97 -12.47
C ALA A 31 0.37 -11.43 -12.54
N SER A 32 1.39 -10.74 -12.01
CA SER A 32 1.45 -9.27 -12.07
C SER A 32 1.53 -8.78 -13.52
N ALA A 33 2.34 -9.42 -14.38
CA ALA A 33 2.40 -9.08 -15.80
C ALA A 33 1.06 -9.32 -16.54
N LYS A 34 0.32 -10.38 -16.21
CA LYS A 34 -1.00 -10.67 -16.78
C LYS A 34 -2.07 -9.65 -16.33
N LEU A 35 -1.99 -9.18 -15.08
CA LEU A 35 -2.87 -8.13 -14.52
C LEU A 35 -2.61 -6.75 -15.14
N THR A 36 -1.34 -6.38 -15.36
CA THR A 36 -1.00 -5.15 -16.11
C THR A 36 -1.48 -5.25 -17.56
N THR A 37 -1.44 -6.46 -18.12
CA THR A 37 -1.88 -6.74 -19.48
C THR A 37 -3.40 -6.59 -19.62
N GLU A 38 -4.24 -7.02 -18.66
CA GLU A 38 -5.70 -6.84 -18.75
C GLU A 38 -6.13 -5.37 -18.61
N VAL A 39 -5.51 -4.59 -17.73
CA VAL A 39 -5.76 -3.13 -17.63
C VAL A 39 -5.28 -2.41 -18.90
N ALA A 40 -4.13 -2.82 -19.45
CA ALA A 40 -3.61 -2.28 -20.70
C ALA A 40 -4.37 -2.74 -21.96
N GLN A 41 -5.02 -3.90 -21.90
CA GLN A 41 -5.85 -4.47 -22.98
C GLN A 41 -7.31 -4.03 -22.91
N ALA A 42 -7.78 -3.47 -21.80
CA ALA A 42 -9.12 -2.92 -21.70
C ALA A 42 -9.31 -1.82 -22.76
N SER A 43 -10.22 -2.05 -23.71
CA SER A 43 -10.51 -1.15 -24.82
C SER A 43 -10.98 0.23 -24.35
N LYS A 44 -11.61 0.29 -23.17
CA LYS A 44 -12.04 1.54 -22.53
C LYS A 44 -12.03 1.41 -21.00
N LEU A 45 -11.51 2.42 -20.30
CA LEU A 45 -11.61 2.54 -18.83
C LEU A 45 -12.99 3.09 -18.43
N PRO A 46 -13.50 2.79 -17.21
CA PRO A 46 -14.77 3.32 -16.71
C PRO A 46 -14.72 4.84 -16.62
N GLU A 47 -15.82 5.55 -16.92
CA GLU A 47 -15.93 7.01 -16.76
C GLU A 47 -15.64 7.44 -15.31
N LEU A 48 -15.07 8.63 -15.13
CA LEU A 48 -14.82 9.22 -13.82
C LEU A 48 -16.13 9.49 -13.08
N GLN A 49 -16.31 8.89 -11.91
CA GLN A 49 -17.54 8.97 -11.11
C GLN A 49 -17.23 9.10 -9.62
N GLY A 50 -18.06 9.83 -8.89
CA GLY A 50 -17.93 10.00 -7.43
C GLY A 50 -18.47 8.80 -6.66
N HIS A 51 -17.83 8.47 -5.54
CA HIS A 51 -18.34 7.50 -4.57
C HIS A 51 -19.01 8.22 -3.39
N PRO A 52 -19.96 7.57 -2.70
CA PRO A 52 -20.45 8.09 -1.43
C PRO A 52 -19.30 8.20 -0.42
N LEU A 53 -19.26 9.30 0.34
CA LEU A 53 -18.24 9.51 1.35
C LEU A 53 -18.40 8.47 2.48
N PRO A 54 -17.32 7.81 2.95
CA PRO A 54 -17.36 6.90 4.08
C PRO A 54 -17.96 7.54 5.35
N ALA A 55 -18.74 6.79 6.12
CA ALA A 55 -19.50 7.31 7.27
C ALA A 55 -18.62 8.07 8.28
N ASN A 56 -17.45 7.54 8.62
CA ASN A 56 -16.49 8.19 9.52
C ASN A 56 -16.02 9.55 8.98
N LEU A 57 -15.79 9.68 7.67
CA LEU A 57 -15.40 10.93 7.02
C LEU A 57 -16.58 11.91 6.90
N VAL A 58 -17.82 11.41 6.77
CA VAL A 58 -19.03 12.25 6.85
C VAL A 58 -19.11 12.90 8.24
N GLN A 59 -18.92 12.11 9.30
CA GLN A 59 -18.99 12.54 10.70
C GLN A 59 -17.83 13.46 11.11
N TRP A 60 -16.68 13.36 10.45
CA TRP A 60 -15.53 14.21 10.71
C TRP A 60 -15.86 15.71 10.54
N GLN A 61 -15.56 16.47 11.59
CA GLN A 61 -15.67 17.93 11.62
C GLN A 61 -14.39 18.53 12.23
N ASP A 62 -13.78 19.44 11.50
CA ASP A 62 -12.63 20.20 11.99
C ASP A 62 -13.10 21.44 12.77
N GLN A 63 -13.00 21.37 14.10
CA GLN A 63 -13.42 22.46 14.99
C GLN A 63 -12.49 23.68 14.94
N SER A 64 -11.24 23.51 14.48
CA SER A 64 -10.24 24.58 14.42
C SER A 64 -10.15 25.26 13.05
N ASN A 65 -10.96 24.85 12.07
CA ASN A 65 -10.94 25.36 10.70
C ASN A 65 -9.51 25.42 10.12
N SER A 66 -8.80 24.30 10.26
CA SER A 66 -7.37 24.14 9.99
C SER A 66 -7.03 24.18 8.49
N GLY A 67 -8.05 24.12 7.63
CA GLY A 67 -7.91 23.99 6.18
C GLY A 67 -7.44 22.60 5.74
N ASP A 68 -7.06 22.48 4.48
CA ASP A 68 -6.48 21.27 3.90
C ASP A 68 -5.18 21.59 3.13
N TYR A 69 -4.63 20.60 2.43
CA TYR A 69 -3.57 20.79 1.44
C TYR A 69 -3.90 20.03 0.16
N PHE A 70 -5.18 19.98 -0.21
CA PHE A 70 -5.65 19.23 -1.38
C PHE A 70 -5.04 19.74 -2.70
N SER A 71 -4.62 21.00 -2.77
CA SER A 71 -3.86 21.56 -3.90
C SER A 71 -2.55 20.82 -4.19
N GLU A 72 -1.97 20.16 -3.18
CA GLU A 72 -0.75 19.37 -3.30
C GLU A 72 -1.02 17.92 -3.75
N ILE A 73 -2.29 17.53 -3.86
CA ILE A 73 -2.70 16.18 -4.26
C ILE A 73 -3.02 16.16 -5.75
N LYS A 74 -2.18 15.46 -6.51
CA LYS A 74 -2.34 15.33 -7.96
C LYS A 74 -3.15 14.09 -8.30
N PRO A 75 -4.06 14.16 -9.29
CA PRO A 75 -4.73 12.98 -9.79
C PRO A 75 -3.74 12.03 -10.47
N THR A 76 -4.10 10.74 -10.45
CA THR A 76 -3.47 9.63 -11.16
C THR A 76 -4.21 9.35 -12.47
N GLU A 77 -3.79 8.33 -13.22
CA GLU A 77 -4.46 7.83 -14.42
C GLU A 77 -5.93 7.41 -14.18
N VAL A 78 -6.32 7.13 -12.94
CA VAL A 78 -7.70 6.77 -12.55
C VAL A 78 -8.45 7.89 -11.84
N GLY A 79 -7.91 9.12 -11.83
CA GLY A 79 -8.41 10.19 -10.97
C GLY A 79 -7.78 10.09 -9.59
N TYR A 80 -8.57 10.13 -8.53
CA TYR A 80 -8.05 10.02 -7.17
C TYR A 80 -8.08 8.56 -6.67
N LEU A 81 -7.05 8.17 -5.93
CA LEU A 81 -6.99 6.86 -5.28
C LEU A 81 -7.95 6.88 -4.10
N ILE A 82 -8.99 6.05 -4.18
CA ILE A 82 -9.97 5.88 -3.11
C ILE A 82 -10.34 4.41 -2.98
N TRP A 83 -10.72 4.01 -1.77
CA TRP A 83 -11.24 2.67 -1.50
C TRP A 83 -12.77 2.67 -1.59
N SER A 84 -13.31 2.01 -2.60
CA SER A 84 -14.76 1.89 -2.82
C SER A 84 -15.40 0.72 -2.07
N GLN A 85 -14.59 -0.23 -1.58
CA GLN A 85 -15.03 -1.35 -0.77
C GLN A 85 -14.44 -1.18 0.64
N LEU A 86 -15.31 -1.25 1.65
CA LEU A 86 -14.96 -1.11 3.07
C LEU A 86 -15.45 -2.34 3.85
N PRO A 87 -14.75 -2.77 4.91
CA PRO A 87 -13.49 -2.22 5.42
C PRO A 87 -12.28 -2.53 4.53
N ILE A 88 -11.26 -1.67 4.58
CA ILE A 88 -10.00 -1.88 3.86
C ILE A 88 -9.20 -2.97 4.58
N LYS A 89 -8.84 -4.04 3.86
CA LYS A 89 -8.10 -5.18 4.41
C LYS A 89 -6.61 -4.90 4.41
N VAL A 90 -5.99 -4.94 5.58
CA VAL A 90 -4.58 -4.61 5.77
C VAL A 90 -3.81 -5.84 6.25
N TYR A 91 -2.77 -6.23 5.53
CA TYR A 91 -1.83 -7.25 5.96
C TYR A 91 -0.57 -6.59 6.54
N ILE A 92 -0.17 -7.02 7.73
CA ILE A 92 1.10 -6.66 8.35
C ILE A 92 1.98 -7.91 8.34
N GLN A 93 3.22 -7.79 7.86
CA GLN A 93 4.17 -8.91 7.90
C GLN A 93 4.37 -9.43 9.33
N GLN A 94 3.90 -10.66 9.57
CA GLN A 94 3.98 -11.30 10.89
C GLN A 94 5.35 -11.95 11.14
N PRO A 95 5.77 -12.09 12.42
CA PRO A 95 6.96 -12.84 12.78
C PRO A 95 6.83 -14.31 12.40
N ARG A 96 7.79 -14.82 11.60
CA ARG A 96 7.94 -16.27 11.44
C ARG A 96 8.55 -16.83 12.73
N LEU A 97 7.86 -17.81 13.33
CA LEU A 97 8.16 -18.39 14.65
C LEU A 97 9.61 -18.91 14.80
N GLU A 98 10.28 -19.21 13.70
CA GLU A 98 11.64 -19.79 13.69
C GLU A 98 12.78 -18.78 13.59
N THR A 99 12.49 -17.47 13.60
CA THR A 99 13.54 -16.45 13.44
C THR A 99 14.13 -16.03 14.79
N HIS A 100 15.46 -16.00 14.92
CA HIS A 100 16.16 -15.39 16.07
C HIS A 100 15.80 -13.90 16.30
N ASN A 101 15.07 -13.29 15.36
CA ASN A 101 14.59 -11.91 15.39
C ASN A 101 13.09 -11.77 15.69
N ALA A 102 12.40 -12.82 16.16
CA ALA A 102 10.95 -12.81 16.37
C ALA A 102 10.47 -11.65 17.27
N ASN A 103 11.19 -11.34 18.35
CA ASN A 103 10.84 -10.21 19.23
C ASN A 103 10.96 -8.84 18.53
N ARG A 104 12.00 -8.66 17.72
CA ARG A 104 12.19 -7.42 16.93
C ARG A 104 11.08 -7.26 15.90
N LEU A 105 10.71 -8.35 15.22
CA LEU A 105 9.65 -8.32 14.22
C LEU A 105 8.27 -8.13 14.85
N ARG A 106 8.02 -8.68 16.04
CA ARG A 106 6.82 -8.39 16.84
C ARG A 106 6.75 -6.93 17.26
N SER A 107 7.84 -6.37 17.78
CA SER A 107 7.91 -4.95 18.12
C SER A 107 7.66 -4.07 16.89
N TRP A 108 8.29 -4.39 15.76
CA TRP A 108 8.02 -3.71 14.49
C TRP A 108 6.54 -3.79 14.09
N ALA A 109 5.93 -4.97 14.15
CA ALA A 109 4.52 -5.17 13.78
C ALA A 109 3.58 -4.38 14.71
N ASN A 110 3.91 -4.29 16.00
CA ASN A 110 3.14 -3.51 16.96
C ASN A 110 3.18 -2.00 16.65
N GLU A 111 4.35 -1.45 16.30
CA GLU A 111 4.48 -0.03 15.90
C GLU A 111 3.69 0.28 14.63
N VAL A 112 3.73 -0.62 13.65
CA VAL A 112 2.94 -0.52 12.42
C VAL A 112 1.44 -0.61 12.73
N TRP A 113 1.05 -1.52 13.62
CA TRP A 113 -0.33 -1.67 14.05
C TRP A 113 -0.86 -0.38 14.71
N GLN A 114 -0.06 0.32 15.52
CA GLN A 114 -0.45 1.61 16.09
C GLN A 114 -0.78 2.64 15.01
N ALA A 115 0.06 2.77 13.98
CA ALA A 115 -0.21 3.68 12.86
C ALA A 115 -1.50 3.33 12.11
N ILE A 116 -1.81 2.04 11.94
CA ILE A 116 -3.08 1.59 11.37
C ILE A 116 -4.26 1.99 12.26
N GLN A 117 -4.15 1.81 13.59
CA GLN A 117 -5.23 2.20 14.52
C GLN A 117 -5.50 3.69 14.51
N GLU A 118 -4.45 4.52 14.42
CA GLU A 118 -4.59 5.99 14.33
C GLU A 118 -5.44 6.40 13.12
N TRP A 119 -5.19 5.79 11.96
CA TRP A 119 -6.00 6.02 10.76
C TRP A 119 -7.37 5.34 10.80
N GLY A 120 -7.51 4.25 11.56
CA GLY A 120 -8.76 3.51 11.74
C GLY A 120 -9.89 4.32 12.39
N VAL A 121 -9.57 5.48 12.98
CA VAL A 121 -10.55 6.47 13.44
C VAL A 121 -11.34 7.05 12.25
N TYR A 122 -10.69 7.25 11.11
CA TYR A 122 -11.23 8.00 9.97
C TYR A 122 -11.74 7.12 8.84
N LEU A 123 -11.28 5.88 8.75
CA LEU A 123 -11.73 4.89 7.76
C LEU A 123 -11.88 3.51 8.39
N PRO A 124 -12.87 2.69 7.99
CA PRO A 124 -12.98 1.31 8.47
C PRO A 124 -11.82 0.44 7.96
N LEU A 125 -11.03 -0.13 8.87
CA LEU A 125 -9.89 -0.96 8.56
C LEU A 125 -10.05 -2.35 9.21
N GLN A 126 -9.59 -3.38 8.51
CA GLN A 126 -9.56 -4.75 9.02
C GLN A 126 -8.17 -5.35 8.81
N VAL A 127 -7.48 -5.69 9.90
CA VAL A 127 -6.21 -6.43 9.79
C VAL A 127 -6.50 -7.89 9.45
N VAL A 128 -5.84 -8.42 8.41
CA VAL A 128 -5.99 -9.79 7.93
C VAL A 128 -4.67 -10.56 8.02
N GLU A 129 -4.76 -11.88 8.25
CA GLU A 129 -3.57 -12.72 8.39
C GLU A 129 -2.94 -13.14 7.05
N GLN A 130 -3.77 -13.30 6.01
CA GLN A 130 -3.31 -13.75 4.70
C GLN A 130 -3.03 -12.55 3.80
N PRO A 131 -1.83 -12.44 3.21
CA PRO A 131 -1.49 -11.33 2.34
C PRO A 131 -2.34 -11.31 1.05
N ASP A 132 -2.77 -12.46 0.53
CA ASP A 132 -3.41 -12.54 -0.79
C ASP A 132 -4.82 -11.93 -0.84
N ILE A 133 -5.46 -11.79 0.32
CA ILE A 133 -6.77 -11.14 0.45
C ILE A 133 -6.67 -9.68 0.92
N ALA A 134 -5.46 -9.15 1.07
CA ALA A 134 -5.23 -7.80 1.58
C ALA A 134 -5.25 -6.76 0.45
N ASP A 135 -5.93 -5.67 0.72
CA ASP A 135 -5.95 -4.46 -0.10
C ASP A 135 -4.65 -3.67 0.05
N ILE A 136 -4.12 -3.61 1.28
CA ILE A 136 -2.85 -2.96 1.61
C ILE A 136 -1.91 -3.97 2.27
N LYS A 137 -0.71 -4.16 1.70
CA LYS A 137 0.36 -5.00 2.26
C LYS A 137 1.44 -4.13 2.88
N ILE A 138 1.77 -4.37 4.14
CA ILE A 138 2.88 -3.69 4.84
C ILE A 138 4.00 -4.68 5.12
N LEU A 139 5.15 -4.46 4.49
CA LEU A 139 6.29 -5.36 4.50
C LEU A 139 7.51 -4.69 5.14
N ARG A 140 8.23 -5.45 5.96
CA ARG A 140 9.51 -5.04 6.53
C ARG A 140 10.63 -5.32 5.54
N SER A 141 10.80 -4.42 4.57
CA SER A 141 11.82 -4.49 3.54
C SER A 141 12.32 -3.10 3.18
N SER A 142 13.60 -2.98 2.83
CA SER A 142 14.12 -1.72 2.28
C SER A 142 13.51 -1.47 0.90
N PRO A 143 13.02 -0.25 0.62
CA PRO A 143 12.66 0.16 -0.73
C PRO A 143 13.81 -0.03 -1.73
N PRO A 144 13.52 -0.32 -3.00
CA PRO A 144 14.55 -0.42 -4.03
C PRO A 144 15.28 0.91 -4.21
N LEU A 145 16.59 0.82 -4.45
CA LEU A 145 17.43 1.95 -4.82
C LEU A 145 16.96 2.51 -6.17
N ARG A 146 16.61 3.80 -6.20
CA ARG A 146 16.26 4.51 -7.44
C ARG A 146 17.12 5.75 -7.58
N ILE A 147 17.47 6.06 -8.82
CA ILE A 147 18.11 7.31 -9.20
C ILE A 147 16.97 8.28 -9.52
N ALA A 148 16.84 9.37 -8.77
CA ALA A 148 15.82 10.36 -9.05
C ALA A 148 16.15 11.13 -10.34
N PRO A 149 15.15 11.71 -11.04
CA PRO A 149 15.41 12.63 -12.13
C PRO A 149 16.33 13.75 -11.63
N ASN A 150 17.50 13.92 -12.27
CA ASN A 150 18.58 14.87 -11.94
C ASN A 150 19.58 14.45 -10.85
N GLU A 151 19.59 13.19 -10.43
CA GLU A 151 20.63 12.67 -9.52
C GLU A 151 21.64 11.77 -10.23
N LYS A 152 22.89 11.83 -9.78
CA LYS A 152 23.97 10.96 -10.29
C LYS A 152 24.08 9.63 -9.53
N PHE A 153 23.52 9.56 -8.32
CA PHE A 153 23.66 8.41 -7.43
C PHE A 153 22.28 7.96 -6.92
N PRO A 154 22.08 6.65 -6.71
CA PRO A 154 20.83 6.15 -6.16
C PRO A 154 20.69 6.59 -4.70
N ARG A 155 19.49 7.05 -4.31
CA ARG A 155 19.17 7.32 -2.91
C ARG A 155 18.42 6.15 -2.29
N ALA A 156 18.88 5.76 -1.10
CA ALA A 156 18.12 4.86 -0.24
C ALA A 156 16.95 5.63 0.37
N ARG A 157 15.76 5.03 0.32
CA ARG A 157 14.58 5.53 1.00
C ARG A 157 14.31 4.69 2.24
N SER A 158 13.82 5.33 3.29
CA SER A 158 13.48 4.65 4.53
C SER A 158 12.12 3.94 4.43
N ALA A 159 11.24 4.44 3.57
CA ALA A 159 9.94 3.87 3.31
C ALA A 159 9.48 4.19 1.87
N GLU A 160 8.53 3.42 1.36
CA GLU A 160 7.88 3.68 0.07
C GLU A 160 6.50 3.02 0.02
N THR A 161 5.50 3.79 -0.42
CA THR A 161 4.20 3.29 -0.84
C THR A 161 4.11 3.22 -2.36
N THR A 162 3.57 2.12 -2.87
CA THR A 162 3.23 1.92 -4.28
C THR A 162 1.82 1.39 -4.42
N TYR A 163 1.13 1.71 -5.52
CA TYR A 163 -0.13 1.08 -5.88
C TYR A 163 0.02 0.29 -7.19
N GLU A 164 -0.86 -0.68 -7.38
CA GLU A 164 -1.03 -1.44 -8.62
C GLU A 164 -2.52 -1.45 -8.97
N LEU A 165 -2.83 -1.14 -10.22
CA LEU A 165 -4.18 -1.23 -10.77
C LEU A 165 -4.43 -2.64 -11.30
N TYR A 166 -5.65 -3.14 -11.09
CA TYR A 166 -6.07 -4.42 -11.62
C TYR A 166 -7.58 -4.48 -11.87
N VAL A 167 -8.00 -5.49 -12.63
CA VAL A 167 -9.41 -5.83 -12.81
C VAL A 167 -9.72 -7.02 -11.92
N ASN A 168 -10.68 -6.89 -11.02
CA ASN A 168 -11.06 -8.01 -10.15
C ASN A 168 -11.91 -9.04 -10.92
N SER A 169 -12.24 -10.17 -10.27
CA SER A 169 -13.07 -11.23 -10.86
C SER A 169 -14.47 -10.78 -11.30
N GLU A 170 -14.96 -9.66 -10.76
CA GLU A 170 -16.26 -9.05 -11.09
C GLU A 170 -16.14 -8.02 -12.22
N ARG A 171 -14.97 -7.91 -12.87
CA ARG A 171 -14.64 -6.90 -13.89
C ARG A 171 -14.64 -5.46 -13.37
N ILE A 172 -14.44 -5.26 -12.07
CA ILE A 172 -14.32 -3.93 -11.47
C ILE A 172 -12.87 -3.47 -11.51
N LEU A 173 -12.63 -2.25 -12.02
CA LEU A 173 -11.31 -1.61 -11.94
C LEU A 173 -11.01 -1.28 -10.48
N SER A 174 -9.96 -1.91 -9.95
CA SER A 174 -9.57 -1.89 -8.55
C SER A 174 -8.09 -1.58 -8.41
N HIS A 175 -7.65 -1.32 -7.18
CA HIS A 175 -6.23 -1.13 -6.89
C HIS A 175 -5.85 -1.86 -5.60
N ARG A 176 -4.56 -2.12 -5.44
CA ARG A 176 -3.96 -2.61 -4.19
C ARG A 176 -2.70 -1.82 -3.89
N CYS A 177 -2.37 -1.65 -2.62
CA CYS A 177 -1.20 -0.91 -2.19
C CYS A 177 -0.16 -1.83 -1.53
N SER A 178 1.10 -1.49 -1.70
CA SER A 178 2.22 -2.09 -0.98
C SER A 178 3.03 -1.00 -0.31
N ILE A 179 3.31 -1.18 0.98
CA ILE A 179 4.14 -0.30 1.79
C ILE A 179 5.39 -1.08 2.19
N LEU A 180 6.55 -0.56 1.84
CA LEU A 180 7.84 -1.08 2.24
C LEU A 180 8.41 -0.19 3.34
N LEU A 181 8.61 -0.74 4.54
CA LEU A 181 9.23 -0.05 5.67
C LEU A 181 10.62 -0.63 5.93
N SER A 182 11.64 0.21 5.90
CA SER A 182 13.02 -0.23 6.06
C SER A 182 13.21 -0.91 7.43
N PRO A 183 13.89 -2.07 7.47
CA PRO A 183 14.32 -2.74 8.69
C PRO A 183 15.10 -1.88 9.69
N ASN A 184 15.67 -0.77 9.22
CA ASN A 184 16.56 0.11 9.98
C ASN A 184 15.82 1.22 10.73
N GLN A 185 14.53 1.45 10.46
CA GLN A 185 13.71 2.36 11.25
C GLN A 185 13.18 1.67 12.50
N THR A 186 13.19 2.37 13.64
CA THR A 186 12.74 1.86 14.94
C THR A 186 12.02 2.91 15.76
N GLY A 187 11.18 2.47 16.70
CA GLY A 187 10.46 3.33 17.64
C GLY A 187 9.62 4.41 16.94
N LYS A 188 9.60 5.62 17.51
CA LYS A 188 8.77 6.73 17.00
C LYS A 188 8.98 7.08 15.52
N TYR A 189 10.16 6.81 14.96
CA TYR A 189 10.43 7.07 13.55
C TYR A 189 9.83 6.00 12.63
N LEU A 190 9.79 4.75 13.08
CA LEU A 190 9.07 3.68 12.37
C LEU A 190 7.57 3.94 12.40
N GLN A 191 7.00 4.28 13.56
CA GLN A 191 5.58 4.62 13.68
C GLN A 191 5.22 5.82 12.79
N ALA A 192 6.07 6.87 12.78
CA ALA A 192 5.87 8.02 11.92
C ALA A 192 5.93 7.68 10.43
N ALA A 193 6.90 6.87 10.00
CA ALA A 193 6.99 6.42 8.62
C ALA A 193 5.77 5.56 8.25
N ALA A 194 5.36 4.63 9.12
CA ALA A 194 4.16 3.83 8.91
C ALA A 194 2.90 4.70 8.80
N ARG A 195 2.75 5.72 9.67
CA ARG A 195 1.64 6.69 9.61
C ARG A 195 1.62 7.45 8.28
N HIS A 196 2.78 7.93 7.85
CA HIS A 196 2.95 8.67 6.60
C HIS A 196 2.59 7.81 5.37
N GLU A 197 3.26 6.66 5.23
CA GLU A 197 3.02 5.75 4.11
C GLU A 197 1.60 5.20 4.08
N PHE A 198 1.01 4.94 5.25
CA PHE A 198 -0.38 4.50 5.31
C PHE A 198 -1.34 5.61 4.86
N GLY A 199 -1.04 6.88 5.16
CA GLY A 199 -1.77 8.02 4.60
C GLY A 199 -1.77 8.06 3.07
N HIS A 200 -0.61 7.76 2.44
CA HIS A 200 -0.55 7.58 0.98
C HIS A 200 -1.40 6.42 0.49
N ALA A 201 -1.32 5.26 1.15
CA ALA A 201 -2.08 4.07 0.78
C ALA A 201 -3.60 4.24 0.96
N LEU A 202 -4.04 5.18 1.79
CA LEU A 202 -5.45 5.56 1.95
C LEU A 202 -5.93 6.57 0.90
N GLY A 203 -5.03 7.16 0.11
CA GLY A 203 -5.39 8.02 -1.02
C GLY A 203 -4.77 9.42 -1.02
N ILE A 204 -4.05 9.82 0.03
CA ILE A 204 -3.35 11.11 0.06
C ILE A 204 -2.06 11.00 -0.78
N TRP A 205 -2.22 10.99 -2.10
CA TRP A 205 -1.11 10.78 -3.04
C TRP A 205 -0.36 12.10 -3.34
N GLY A 206 0.30 12.61 -2.32
CA GLY A 206 1.01 13.89 -2.30
C GLY A 206 1.46 14.20 -0.88
N HIS A 207 2.09 15.36 -0.68
CA HIS A 207 2.66 15.72 0.63
C HIS A 207 2.08 17.04 1.14
N SER A 208 1.96 17.15 2.46
CA SER A 208 1.73 18.45 3.08
C SER A 208 3.00 19.31 2.99
N PRO A 209 2.87 20.63 2.82
CA PRO A 209 3.99 21.56 2.94
C PRO A 209 4.33 21.91 4.40
N ASN A 210 3.52 21.49 5.38
CA ASN A 210 3.65 21.88 6.78
C ASN A 210 4.29 20.76 7.63
N PRO A 211 5.40 21.02 8.34
CA PRO A 211 6.08 20.02 9.17
C PRO A 211 5.30 19.50 10.38
N ASN A 212 4.14 20.09 10.70
CA ASN A 212 3.25 19.63 11.76
C ASN A 212 2.18 18.64 11.28
N ASP A 213 2.15 18.30 9.98
CA ASP A 213 1.25 17.30 9.42
C ASP A 213 1.96 15.95 9.27
N ALA A 214 1.22 14.85 9.43
CA ALA A 214 1.77 13.51 9.29
C ALA A 214 2.30 13.26 7.86
N LEU A 215 1.70 13.91 6.86
CA LEU A 215 2.07 13.78 5.44
C LEU A 215 3.14 14.78 4.99
N TYR A 216 3.88 15.42 5.91
CA TYR A 216 5.04 16.22 5.53
C TYR A 216 6.15 15.36 4.93
N PHE A 217 6.69 15.77 3.78
CA PHE A 217 7.60 14.94 2.96
C PHE A 217 8.94 14.55 3.63
N SER A 218 9.32 15.23 4.72
CA SER A 218 10.60 14.99 5.40
C SER A 218 10.39 14.52 6.82
N GLN A 219 11.21 13.55 7.24
CA GLN A 219 11.24 13.13 8.64
C GLN A 219 11.68 14.29 9.54
N VAL A 220 10.93 14.54 10.62
CA VAL A 220 11.23 15.57 11.63
C VAL A 220 11.64 14.95 12.96
N ARG A 221 12.29 15.75 13.82
CA ARG A 221 12.83 15.26 15.12
C ARG A 221 11.73 14.74 16.06
N ASN A 222 10.58 15.39 16.06
CA ASN A 222 9.39 15.05 16.83
C ASN A 222 8.23 14.83 15.85
N PRO A 223 8.05 13.60 15.34
CA PRO A 223 7.03 13.34 14.34
C PRO A 223 5.62 13.68 14.85
N PRO A 224 4.84 14.47 14.09
CA PRO A 224 3.48 14.83 14.48
C PRO A 224 2.53 13.62 14.38
N SER A 225 1.43 13.66 15.13
CA SER A 225 0.27 12.80 14.91
C SER A 225 -0.44 13.17 13.61
N ILE A 226 -1.46 12.41 13.23
CA ILE A 226 -2.38 12.80 12.15
C ILE A 226 -3.03 14.14 12.54
N SER A 227 -2.93 15.14 11.68
CA SER A 227 -3.47 16.47 11.90
C SER A 227 -4.89 16.61 11.33
N ALA A 228 -5.61 17.65 11.75
CA ALA A 228 -6.90 17.97 11.14
C ALA A 228 -6.76 18.26 9.63
N ARG A 229 -5.64 18.83 9.18
CA ARG A 229 -5.36 19.09 7.76
C ARG A 229 -5.16 17.79 6.98
N ASP A 230 -4.52 16.78 7.58
CA ASP A 230 -4.39 15.45 6.98
C ASP A 230 -5.78 14.83 6.73
N VAL A 231 -6.66 14.88 7.73
CA VAL A 231 -8.02 14.33 7.64
C VAL A 231 -8.91 15.13 6.69
N ASN A 232 -8.82 16.46 6.69
CA ASN A 232 -9.55 17.31 5.75
C ASN A 232 -9.11 17.02 4.31
N THR A 233 -7.81 16.80 4.09
CA THR A 233 -7.28 16.42 2.78
C THR A 233 -7.79 15.05 2.35
N LEU A 234 -7.76 14.05 3.25
CA LEU A 234 -8.33 12.72 3.01
C LEU A 234 -9.82 12.80 2.63
N LYS A 235 -10.61 13.56 3.39
CA LYS A 235 -12.02 13.79 3.11
C LYS A 235 -12.22 14.40 1.73
N ARG A 236 -11.41 15.39 1.35
CA ARG A 236 -11.50 16.04 0.03
C ARG A 236 -11.10 15.12 -1.11
N VAL A 237 -10.13 14.22 -0.90
CA VAL A 237 -9.77 13.13 -1.83
C VAL A 237 -10.97 12.20 -2.08
N TYR A 238 -11.64 11.74 -1.03
CA TYR A 238 -12.80 10.84 -1.15
C TYR A 238 -14.05 11.51 -1.73
N GLN A 239 -14.08 12.83 -1.82
CA GLN A 239 -15.14 13.57 -2.52
C GLN A 239 -14.90 13.69 -4.03
N GLN A 240 -13.71 13.33 -4.52
CA GLN A 240 -13.38 13.46 -5.93
C GLN A 240 -13.89 12.28 -6.76
N PRO A 241 -14.12 12.48 -8.06
CA PRO A 241 -14.41 11.39 -8.96
C PRO A 241 -13.17 10.50 -9.18
N THR A 242 -13.43 9.22 -9.40
CA THR A 242 -12.44 8.19 -9.71
C THR A 242 -12.99 7.19 -10.72
N ARG A 243 -12.11 6.45 -11.39
CA ARG A 243 -12.47 5.29 -12.21
C ARG A 243 -12.47 3.99 -11.38
N LEU A 244 -11.94 4.03 -10.17
CA LEU A 244 -11.87 2.88 -9.25
C LEU A 244 -13.27 2.52 -8.72
N GLY A 245 -13.50 1.23 -8.50
CA GLY A 245 -14.77 0.73 -7.96
C GLY A 245 -15.90 0.61 -8.97
N TRP A 246 -15.62 0.79 -10.26
CA TRP A 246 -16.60 0.70 -11.34
C TRP A 246 -16.30 -0.45 -12.30
N LEU A 247 -17.35 -1.04 -12.86
CA LEU A 247 -17.25 -2.07 -13.89
C LEU A 247 -16.55 -1.52 -15.14
N LEU A 248 -15.64 -2.31 -15.71
CA LEU A 248 -15.12 -2.04 -17.04
C LEU A 248 -16.28 -2.01 -18.04
N PRO A 249 -16.34 -1.00 -18.93
CA PRO A 249 -17.24 -1.01 -20.07
C PRO A 249 -17.08 -2.34 -20.83
N GLY A 250 -18.18 -3.06 -21.01
CA GLY A 250 -18.21 -4.16 -21.96
C GLY A 250 -18.25 -3.58 -23.37
N ASP A 251 -17.53 -4.20 -24.31
CA ASP A 251 -17.96 -4.10 -25.71
C ASP A 251 -19.40 -4.58 -25.71
N LYS A 252 -20.34 -3.69 -26.07
CA LYS A 252 -21.68 -4.13 -26.40
C LYS A 252 -21.49 -5.13 -27.52
N PHE A 253 -21.68 -6.43 -27.25
CA PHE A 253 -22.03 -7.34 -28.31
C PHE A 253 -23.35 -6.81 -28.86
N GLU A 254 -23.26 -6.05 -29.96
CA GLU A 254 -24.39 -5.84 -30.84
C GLU A 254 -24.85 -7.24 -31.21
N SER A 255 -25.97 -7.66 -30.62
CA SER A 255 -26.70 -8.83 -31.05
C SER A 255 -27.06 -8.62 -32.52
N ARG A 256 -26.30 -9.25 -33.41
CA ARG A 256 -26.74 -9.53 -34.77
C ARG A 256 -27.67 -10.74 -34.74
#